data_AF-A0AAP5Z143-F1
#
_entry.id   AF-A0AAP5Z143-F1
#
_cell.length_a   1.000
_cell.length_b   1.000
_cell.length_c   1.000
_cell.angle_alpha   90.00
_cell.angle_beta   90.00
_cell.angle_gamma   90.00
#
_symmetry.space_group_name_H-M   'P 1'
#
loop_
_entity.id
_entity.type
_entity.pdbx_description
1 polymer ?
#
loop_
_entity_poly.entity_id
_entity_poly.type
_entity_poly.pdbx_seq_one_letter_code
_entity_poly.pdbx_strand_id
1 'polypeptide(L)'
;GEAIHGFGLASRYYFGQPIQELRIDQLAMLVGMVKGPSYYNPVRYPERTKERRDLVLRLLMQQNMLTSQQYEQAVSRPLDTQSKPRIASRQPAYFQQLNIELKEKVGDRFKAETGLRVFTSLDPVSQSKMEQAIAKKIPDLAKRGGKELEAAAVAVDRHSGEIRAMVGGKRVGYEGFNRALNASRPIGSLVKPAIYLTALEQPDKYNLG
;
A
#
# COMPACT_ATOMS: atom_id res chain seq x y z
N GLY A 1 -15.08 5.05 7.87
CA GLY A 1 -14.68 4.22 6.73
C GLY A 1 -14.11 5.14 5.70
N GLU A 2 -12.94 4.83 5.16
CA GLU A 2 -12.29 5.67 4.14
C GLU A 2 -13.21 5.85 2.95
N ALA A 3 -13.50 7.09 2.60
CA ALA A 3 -14.36 7.39 1.48
C ALA A 3 -13.56 7.21 0.19
N ILE A 4 -13.91 6.18 -0.58
CA ILE A 4 -13.38 5.96 -1.92
C ILE A 4 -14.17 6.87 -2.85
N HIS A 5 -13.53 7.95 -3.30
CA HIS A 5 -14.14 8.88 -4.23
C HIS A 5 -13.74 8.54 -5.66
N GLY A 6 -14.73 8.35 -6.52
CA GLY A 6 -14.56 8.14 -7.95
C GLY A 6 -14.45 6.67 -8.39
N PHE A 7 -14.96 6.40 -9.60
CA PHE A 7 -15.01 5.07 -10.19
C PHE A 7 -13.61 4.45 -10.42
N GLY A 8 -12.61 5.27 -10.73
CA GLY A 8 -11.24 4.78 -10.95
C GLY A 8 -10.63 4.13 -9.71
N LEU A 9 -10.78 4.78 -8.54
CA LEU A 9 -10.27 4.22 -7.29
C LEU A 9 -11.12 3.02 -6.84
N ALA A 10 -12.43 3.07 -7.03
CA ALA A 10 -13.33 1.95 -6.75
C ALA A 10 -12.99 0.72 -7.61
N SER A 11 -12.68 0.91 -8.90
CA SER A 11 -12.25 -0.15 -9.81
C SER A 11 -10.99 -0.86 -9.30
N ARG A 12 -9.96 -0.10 -8.94
CA ARG A 12 -8.72 -0.66 -8.38
C ARG A 12 -8.95 -1.33 -7.03
N TYR A 13 -9.81 -0.75 -6.19
CA TYR A 13 -10.09 -1.28 -4.86
C TYR A 13 -10.84 -2.61 -4.92
N TYR A 14 -11.96 -2.69 -5.66
CA TYR A 14 -12.80 -3.88 -5.68
C TYR A 14 -12.31 -4.96 -6.64
N PHE A 15 -11.66 -4.59 -7.75
CA PHE A 15 -11.30 -5.53 -8.82
C PHE A 15 -9.79 -5.61 -9.10
N GLY A 16 -8.99 -4.67 -8.59
CA GLY A 16 -7.55 -4.63 -8.89
C GLY A 16 -7.22 -4.20 -10.32
N GLN A 17 -8.21 -3.71 -11.07
CA GLN A 17 -8.11 -3.40 -12.49
C GLN A 17 -8.33 -1.90 -12.74
N PRO A 18 -7.72 -1.31 -13.79
CA PRO A 18 -8.14 -0.02 -14.33
C PRO A 18 -9.61 -0.03 -14.76
N ILE A 19 -10.28 1.11 -14.66
CA ILE A 19 -11.71 1.22 -15.01
C ILE A 19 -11.99 0.81 -16.47
N GLN A 20 -11.04 1.04 -17.37
CA GLN A 20 -11.13 0.70 -18.79
C GLN A 20 -11.09 -0.81 -19.05
N GLU A 21 -10.60 -1.59 -18.10
CA GLU A 21 -10.52 -3.06 -18.19
C GLU A 21 -11.71 -3.75 -17.52
N LEU A 22 -12.62 -2.98 -16.90
CA LEU A 22 -13.78 -3.55 -16.25
C LEU A 22 -14.80 -4.07 -17.25
N ARG A 23 -15.32 -5.24 -16.92
CA ARG A 23 -16.46 -5.82 -17.62
C ARG A 23 -17.75 -5.09 -17.27
N ILE A 24 -18.78 -5.30 -18.10
CA ILE A 24 -20.07 -4.64 -17.90
C ILE A 24 -20.73 -5.00 -16.56
N ASP A 25 -20.58 -6.24 -16.08
CA ASP A 25 -21.09 -6.69 -14.77
C ASP A 25 -20.41 -5.93 -13.61
N GLN A 26 -19.11 -5.67 -13.74
CA GLN A 26 -18.32 -4.94 -12.75
C GLN A 26 -18.68 -3.44 -12.78
N LEU A 27 -18.85 -2.85 -13.97
CA LEU A 27 -19.31 -1.46 -14.13
C LEU A 27 -20.71 -1.27 -13.56
N ALA A 28 -21.64 -2.19 -13.85
CA ALA A 28 -23.00 -2.19 -13.32
C ALA A 28 -23.00 -2.26 -11.78
N MET A 29 -22.08 -3.02 -11.18
CA MET A 29 -21.90 -3.06 -9.73
C MET A 29 -21.46 -1.69 -9.20
N LEU A 30 -20.45 -1.06 -9.79
CA LEU A 30 -19.97 0.27 -9.37
C LEU A 30 -21.08 1.33 -9.47
N VAL A 31 -21.84 1.34 -10.58
CA VAL A 31 -22.98 2.25 -10.76
C VAL A 31 -24.07 1.98 -9.72
N GLY A 32 -24.37 0.70 -9.47
CA GLY A 32 -25.36 0.28 -8.47
C GLY A 32 -25.02 0.77 -7.06
N MET A 33 -23.73 0.80 -6.71
CA MET A 33 -23.23 1.28 -5.41
C MET A 33 -23.37 2.78 -5.20
N VAL A 34 -23.48 3.61 -6.24
CA VAL A 34 -23.61 5.07 -6.11
C VAL A 34 -24.81 5.46 -5.25
N LYS A 35 -25.92 4.69 -5.32
CA LYS A 35 -27.13 4.92 -4.50
C LYS A 35 -26.86 4.76 -3.00
N GLY A 36 -25.88 3.96 -2.61
CA GLY A 36 -25.58 3.69 -1.21
C GLY A 36 -24.33 2.85 -1.05
N PRO A 37 -23.12 3.45 -1.08
CA PRO A 37 -21.86 2.71 -1.10
C PRO A 37 -21.66 1.81 0.13
N SER A 38 -22.14 2.26 1.30
CA SER A 38 -22.09 1.47 2.54
C SER A 38 -23.13 0.34 2.55
N TYR A 39 -24.29 0.55 1.95
CA TYR A 39 -25.41 -0.40 1.95
C TYR A 39 -25.21 -1.52 0.91
N TYR A 40 -24.68 -1.19 -0.25
CA TYR A 40 -24.34 -2.10 -1.35
C TYR A 40 -22.84 -2.45 -1.36
N ASN A 41 -22.23 -2.59 -0.19
CA ASN A 41 -20.83 -2.94 -0.10
C ASN A 41 -20.64 -4.44 -0.42
N PRO A 42 -19.89 -4.83 -1.48
CA PRO A 42 -19.77 -6.23 -1.90
C PRO A 42 -19.04 -7.12 -0.88
N VAL A 43 -18.17 -6.53 -0.05
CA VAL A 43 -17.41 -7.26 0.97
C VAL A 43 -18.28 -7.56 2.19
N ARG A 44 -19.15 -6.63 2.56
CA ARG A 44 -20.01 -6.77 3.76
C ARG A 44 -21.37 -7.41 3.43
N TYR A 45 -21.93 -7.09 2.27
CA TYR A 45 -23.30 -7.44 1.86
C TYR A 45 -23.32 -7.90 0.39
N PRO A 46 -22.73 -9.05 0.07
CA PRO A 46 -22.62 -9.55 -1.31
C PRO A 46 -24.00 -9.75 -1.96
N GLU A 47 -24.97 -10.33 -1.25
CA GLU A 47 -26.31 -10.59 -1.82
C GLU A 47 -27.02 -9.30 -2.27
N ARG A 48 -27.07 -8.28 -1.40
CA ARG A 48 -27.64 -6.96 -1.74
C ARG A 48 -26.93 -6.32 -2.93
N THR A 49 -25.61 -6.50 -2.99
CA THR A 49 -24.79 -5.95 -4.06
C THR A 49 -25.06 -6.64 -5.39
N LYS A 50 -25.24 -7.97 -5.37
CA LYS A 50 -25.60 -8.78 -6.53
C LYS A 50 -26.97 -8.40 -7.07
N GLU A 51 -28.00 -8.36 -6.22
CA GLU A 51 -29.34 -7.90 -6.60
C GLU A 51 -29.31 -6.50 -7.23
N ARG A 52 -28.52 -5.59 -6.65
CA ARG A 52 -28.40 -4.23 -7.14
C ARG A 52 -27.68 -4.15 -8.48
N ARG A 53 -26.61 -4.92 -8.67
CA ARG A 53 -25.90 -5.04 -9.95
C ARG A 53 -26.83 -5.60 -11.03
N ASP A 54 -27.58 -6.65 -10.72
CA ASP A 54 -28.45 -7.32 -11.69
C ASP A 54 -29.63 -6.42 -12.10
N LEU A 55 -30.13 -5.59 -11.18
CA LEU A 55 -31.07 -4.52 -11.52
C LEU A 55 -30.46 -3.52 -12.52
N VAL A 56 -29.22 -3.08 -12.32
CA VAL A 56 -28.55 -2.16 -13.26
C VAL A 56 -28.35 -2.83 -14.63
N LEU A 57 -27.92 -4.09 -14.67
CA LEU A 57 -27.79 -4.86 -15.91
C LEU A 57 -29.12 -4.97 -16.66
N ARG A 58 -30.23 -5.18 -15.94
CA ARG A 58 -31.58 -5.23 -16.53
C ARG A 58 -31.97 -3.88 -17.13
N LEU A 59 -31.68 -2.77 -16.45
CA LEU A 59 -31.96 -1.43 -16.96
C LEU A 59 -31.15 -1.14 -18.23
N LEU A 60 -29.88 -1.56 -18.29
CA LEU A 60 -29.04 -1.43 -19.49
C LEU A 60 -29.62 -2.23 -20.68
N MET A 61 -30.10 -3.45 -20.44
CA MET A 61 -30.78 -4.25 -21.46
C MET A 61 -32.06 -3.58 -21.96
N GLN A 62 -32.91 -3.07 -21.05
CA GLN A 62 -34.16 -2.36 -21.40
C GLN A 62 -33.91 -1.09 -22.22
N GLN A 63 -32.75 -0.44 -22.04
CA GLN A 63 -32.33 0.72 -22.82
C GLN A 63 -31.59 0.34 -24.12
N ASN A 64 -31.63 -0.93 -24.52
CA ASN A 64 -30.93 -1.45 -25.70
C ASN A 64 -29.39 -1.26 -25.67
N MET A 65 -28.80 -1.08 -24.49
CA MET A 65 -27.33 -1.02 -24.33
C MET A 65 -26.71 -2.42 -24.22
N LEU A 66 -27.51 -3.44 -23.92
CA LEU A 66 -27.11 -4.85 -23.89
C LEU A 66 -28.12 -5.70 -24.65
N THR A 67 -27.64 -6.70 -25.39
CA THR A 67 -28.50 -7.75 -25.92
C THR A 67 -28.96 -8.71 -24.81
N SER A 68 -30.03 -9.45 -25.03
CA SER A 68 -30.50 -10.47 -24.06
C SER A 68 -29.40 -11.48 -23.72
N GLN A 69 -28.62 -11.91 -24.72
CA GLN A 69 -27.50 -12.82 -24.53
C GLN A 69 -26.39 -12.21 -23.66
N GLN A 70 -26.05 -10.94 -23.87
CA GLN A 70 -25.06 -10.23 -23.05
C GLN A 70 -25.54 -10.05 -21.61
N TYR A 71 -26.83 -9.75 -21.42
CA TYR A 71 -27.45 -9.64 -20.11
C TYR A 71 -27.39 -10.97 -19.34
N GLU A 72 -27.81 -12.08 -19.95
CA GLU A 72 -27.76 -13.41 -19.33
C GLU A 72 -26.33 -13.81 -18.95
N GLN A 73 -25.37 -13.54 -19.84
CA GLN A 73 -23.96 -13.79 -19.56
C GLN A 73 -23.42 -12.91 -18.42
N ALA A 74 -23.86 -11.65 -18.32
CA ALA A 74 -23.40 -10.74 -17.27
C ALA A 74 -23.99 -11.10 -15.89
N VAL A 75 -25.29 -11.43 -15.82
CA VAL A 75 -25.99 -11.75 -14.57
C VAL A 75 -25.52 -13.09 -13.97
N SER A 76 -25.20 -14.07 -14.81
CA SER A 76 -24.68 -15.38 -14.36
C SER A 76 -23.29 -15.32 -13.71
N ARG A 77 -22.52 -14.24 -13.93
CA ARG A 77 -21.21 -14.07 -13.32
C ARG A 77 -21.30 -13.79 -11.81
N PRO A 78 -20.37 -14.32 -11.00
CA PRO A 78 -20.23 -13.89 -9.61
C PRO A 78 -19.78 -12.42 -9.54
N LEU A 79 -19.81 -11.82 -8.35
CA LEU A 79 -19.34 -10.44 -8.14
C LEU A 79 -17.85 -10.25 -8.44
N ASP A 80 -17.05 -11.32 -8.37
CA ASP A 80 -15.65 -11.35 -8.80
C ASP A 80 -14.78 -10.23 -8.21
N THR A 81 -15.03 -9.91 -6.93
CA THR A 81 -14.30 -8.90 -6.18
C THR A 81 -13.08 -9.50 -5.49
N GLN A 82 -12.06 -8.69 -5.25
CA GLN A 82 -10.92 -9.06 -4.42
C GLN A 82 -11.38 -9.57 -3.05
N SER A 83 -10.81 -10.69 -2.59
CA SER A 83 -11.12 -11.29 -1.28
C SER A 83 -10.72 -10.40 -0.10
N LYS A 84 -9.71 -9.55 -0.29
CA LYS A 84 -9.28 -8.51 0.64
C LYS A 84 -8.97 -7.25 -0.18
N PRO A 85 -9.99 -6.47 -0.55
CA PRO A 85 -9.77 -5.27 -1.33
C PRO A 85 -8.92 -4.32 -0.49
N ARG A 86 -7.72 -4.02 -0.99
CA ARG A 86 -6.79 -3.08 -0.38
C ARG A 86 -6.42 -2.10 -1.46
N ILE A 87 -6.64 -0.81 -1.21
CA ILE A 87 -5.82 0.21 -1.88
C ILE A 87 -4.38 -0.18 -1.55
N ALA A 88 -3.52 -0.27 -2.58
CA ALA A 88 -2.14 -0.75 -2.49
C ALA A 88 -1.56 -0.49 -1.10
N SER A 89 -1.14 -1.57 -0.43
CA SER A 89 -0.77 -1.65 1.00
C SER A 89 -0.34 -0.29 1.52
N ARG A 90 -1.07 0.32 2.47
CA ARG A 90 -0.54 1.51 3.15
C ARG A 90 0.86 1.11 3.65
N GLN A 91 1.91 1.75 3.17
CA GLN A 91 3.26 1.66 3.74
C GLN A 91 3.45 2.88 4.63
N PRO A 92 2.87 2.94 5.85
CA PRO A 92 2.77 4.20 6.58
C PRO A 92 4.15 4.72 6.94
N ALA A 93 5.10 3.83 7.24
CA ALA A 93 6.47 4.20 7.54
C ALA A 93 7.15 4.90 6.35
N TYR A 94 7.06 4.33 5.14
CA TYR A 94 7.60 4.94 3.93
C TYR A 94 6.90 6.26 3.59
N PHE A 95 5.56 6.29 3.67
CA PHE A 95 4.79 7.50 3.38
C PHE A 95 5.03 8.62 4.40
N GLN A 96 5.34 8.31 5.65
CA GLN A 96 5.78 9.33 6.61
C GLN A 96 7.09 9.98 6.15
N GLN A 97 8.07 9.20 5.70
CA GLN A 97 9.31 9.75 5.13
C GLN A 97 9.04 10.55 3.86
N LEU A 98 8.20 10.03 2.95
CA LEU A 98 7.81 10.73 1.73
C LEU A 98 7.15 12.07 2.04
N ASN A 99 6.29 12.14 3.05
CA ASN A 99 5.64 13.39 3.46
C ASN A 99 6.63 14.42 4.01
N ILE A 100 7.65 13.97 4.75
CA ILE A 100 8.75 14.83 5.20
C ILE A 100 9.48 15.39 3.97
N GLU A 101 9.89 14.51 3.04
CA GLU A 101 10.62 14.89 1.84
C GLU A 101 9.82 15.81 0.90
N LEU A 102 8.53 15.54 0.70
CA LEU A 102 7.65 16.39 -0.09
C LEU A 102 7.49 17.78 0.54
N LYS A 103 7.37 17.85 1.87
CA LYS A 103 7.30 19.13 2.57
C LYS A 103 8.60 19.93 2.42
N GLU A 104 9.75 19.27 2.52
CA GLU A 104 11.06 19.90 2.34
C GLU A 104 11.31 20.38 0.91
N LYS A 105 10.98 19.54 -0.10
CA LYS A 105 11.31 19.82 -1.50
C LYS A 105 10.26 20.65 -2.23
N VAL A 106 8.99 20.51 -1.88
CA VAL A 106 7.86 21.07 -2.64
C VAL A 106 7.05 22.05 -1.79
N GLY A 107 7.03 21.88 -0.47
CA GLY A 107 6.31 22.76 0.46
C GLY A 107 4.84 22.94 0.08
N ASP A 108 4.37 24.19 0.14
CA ASP A 108 2.96 24.55 -0.11
C ASP A 108 2.53 24.44 -1.59
N ARG A 109 3.48 24.15 -2.50
CA ARG A 109 3.16 23.87 -3.91
C ARG A 109 2.48 22.51 -4.07
N PHE A 110 2.64 21.60 -3.11
CA PHE A 110 1.94 20.33 -3.09
C PHE A 110 0.52 20.52 -2.55
N LYS A 111 -0.39 20.99 -3.40
CA LYS A 111 -1.83 21.06 -3.08
C LYS A 111 -2.50 19.76 -3.52
N ALA A 112 -3.06 19.01 -2.58
CA ALA A 112 -3.75 17.74 -2.86
C ALA A 112 -4.85 17.86 -3.94
N GLU A 113 -5.41 19.07 -4.11
CA GLU A 113 -6.49 19.37 -5.06
C GLU A 113 -6.04 19.47 -6.53
N THR A 114 -4.73 19.55 -6.81
CA THR A 114 -4.21 19.71 -8.19
C THR A 114 -4.04 18.40 -8.96
N GLY A 115 -4.42 17.24 -8.40
CA GLY A 115 -4.33 15.96 -9.11
C GLY A 115 -2.90 15.52 -9.42
N LEU A 116 -1.93 15.94 -8.59
CA LEU A 116 -0.51 15.64 -8.76
C LEU A 116 -0.24 14.13 -8.74
N ARG A 117 0.68 13.70 -9.59
CA ARG A 117 1.21 12.32 -9.60
C ARG A 117 2.59 12.32 -8.97
N VAL A 118 2.76 11.55 -7.91
CA VAL A 118 4.04 11.38 -7.21
C VAL A 118 4.65 10.05 -7.64
N PHE A 119 5.85 10.11 -8.21
CA PHE A 119 6.67 8.94 -8.52
C PHE A 119 7.77 8.86 -7.46
N THR A 120 7.94 7.68 -6.85
CA THR A 120 8.87 7.48 -5.73
C THR A 120 9.83 6.34 -6.02
N SER A 121 10.87 6.23 -5.21
CA SER A 121 11.88 5.16 -5.27
C SER A 121 11.45 3.85 -4.59
N LEU A 122 10.22 3.79 -4.06
CA LEU A 122 9.68 2.61 -3.37
C LEU A 122 9.75 1.40 -4.30
N ASP A 123 10.46 0.37 -3.86
CA ASP A 123 10.46 -0.94 -4.51
C ASP A 123 9.47 -1.87 -3.79
N PRO A 124 8.31 -2.19 -4.40
CA PRO A 124 7.31 -3.05 -3.80
C PRO A 124 7.83 -4.45 -3.45
N VAL A 125 8.81 -4.97 -4.21
CA VAL A 125 9.39 -6.29 -4.00
C VAL A 125 10.22 -6.30 -2.73
N SER A 126 11.15 -5.35 -2.59
CA SER A 126 11.96 -5.18 -1.37
C SER A 126 11.10 -4.90 -0.15
N GLN A 127 10.08 -4.04 -0.28
CA GLN A 127 9.14 -3.75 0.80
C GLN A 127 8.44 -5.02 1.29
N SER A 128 7.87 -5.81 0.36
CA SER A 128 7.16 -7.03 0.73
C SER A 128 8.07 -8.06 1.43
N LYS A 129 9.30 -8.24 0.91
CA LYS A 129 10.28 -9.16 1.53
C LYS A 129 10.67 -8.72 2.94
N MET A 130 10.89 -7.42 3.14
CA MET A 130 11.22 -6.85 4.45
C MET A 130 10.08 -7.03 5.46
N GLU A 131 8.85 -6.73 5.05
CA GLU A 131 7.64 -6.93 5.85
C GLU A 131 7.47 -8.39 6.26
N GLN A 132 7.63 -9.33 5.32
CA GLN A 132 7.54 -10.76 5.59
C GLN A 132 8.63 -11.23 6.55
N ALA A 133 9.87 -10.75 6.38
CA ALA A 133 10.98 -11.11 7.25
C ALA A 133 10.71 -10.69 8.70
N ILE A 134 10.24 -9.45 8.92
CA ILE A 134 9.87 -8.94 10.25
C ILE A 134 8.68 -9.72 10.82
N ALA A 135 7.62 -9.90 10.04
CA ALA A 135 6.42 -10.62 10.48
C ALA A 135 6.72 -12.07 10.88
N LYS A 136 7.68 -12.72 10.20
CA LYS A 136 8.11 -14.09 10.51
C LYS A 136 9.05 -14.15 11.71
N LYS A 137 10.05 -13.28 11.79
CA LYS A 137 11.16 -13.40 12.75
C LYS A 137 10.85 -12.81 14.12
N ILE A 138 10.09 -11.73 14.20
CA ILE A 138 9.82 -11.08 15.49
C ILE A 138 9.07 -11.97 16.48
N PRO A 139 8.03 -12.73 16.08
CA PRO A 139 7.37 -13.66 17.01
C PRO A 139 8.33 -14.71 17.59
N ASP A 140 9.27 -15.21 16.80
CA ASP A 140 10.27 -16.17 17.27
C ASP A 140 11.28 -15.55 18.24
N LEU A 141 11.76 -14.34 17.94
CA LEU A 141 12.68 -13.61 18.81
C LEU A 141 11.99 -13.16 20.11
N ALA A 142 10.71 -12.82 20.06
CA ALA A 142 9.91 -12.42 21.22
C ALA A 142 9.76 -13.52 22.27
N LYS A 143 9.92 -14.80 21.90
CA LYS A 143 9.97 -15.93 22.84
C LYS A 143 11.12 -15.80 23.85
N ARG A 144 12.21 -15.13 23.45
CA ARG A 144 13.39 -14.89 24.31
C ARG A 144 13.49 -13.44 24.77
N GLY A 145 13.16 -12.49 23.89
CA GLY A 145 13.28 -11.04 24.14
C GLY A 145 12.06 -10.38 24.77
N GLY A 146 11.02 -11.14 25.09
CA GLY A 146 9.76 -10.62 25.64
C GLY A 146 8.78 -10.14 24.56
N LYS A 147 7.50 -10.03 24.96
CA LYS A 147 6.38 -9.67 24.06
C LYS A 147 6.45 -8.23 23.53
N GLU A 148 7.15 -7.36 24.26
CA GLU A 148 7.35 -5.95 23.90
C GLU A 148 8.42 -5.75 22.83
N LEU A 149 9.09 -6.82 22.36
CA LEU A 149 10.08 -6.73 21.30
C LEU A 149 9.49 -6.09 20.05
N GLU A 150 10.26 -5.18 19.45
CA GLU A 150 9.92 -4.40 18.27
C GLU A 150 11.07 -4.40 17.26
N ALA A 151 10.79 -4.00 16.03
CA ALA A 151 11.83 -3.88 14.99
C ALA A 151 11.55 -2.72 14.03
N ALA A 152 12.62 -2.24 13.43
CA ALA A 152 12.60 -1.34 12.29
C ALA A 152 13.62 -1.82 11.26
N ALA A 153 13.37 -1.50 9.99
CA ALA A 153 14.30 -1.77 8.91
C ALA A 153 14.17 -0.69 7.83
N VAL A 154 15.30 -0.36 7.22
CA VAL A 154 15.40 0.56 6.08
C VAL A 154 16.33 -0.10 5.05
N ALA A 155 15.93 -0.08 3.79
CA ALA A 155 16.78 -0.48 2.67
C ALA A 155 17.00 0.73 1.78
N VAL A 156 18.26 0.99 1.45
CA VAL A 156 18.68 2.09 0.60
C VAL A 156 19.45 1.58 -0.60
N ASP A 157 19.34 2.29 -1.71
CA ASP A 157 20.22 2.10 -2.86
C ASP A 157 21.64 2.54 -2.50
N ARG A 158 22.64 1.70 -2.79
CA ARG A 158 24.05 1.98 -2.45
C ARG A 158 24.62 3.17 -3.21
N HIS A 159 24.13 3.43 -4.42
CA HIS A 159 24.69 4.44 -5.31
C HIS A 159 23.93 5.77 -5.20
N SER A 160 22.59 5.72 -5.23
CA SER A 160 21.77 6.93 -5.18
C SER A 160 21.40 7.37 -3.76
N GLY A 161 21.50 6.48 -2.77
CA GLY A 161 21.00 6.72 -1.42
C GLY A 161 19.47 6.70 -1.30
N GLU A 162 18.76 6.39 -2.40
CA GLU A 162 17.30 6.34 -2.42
C GLU A 162 16.76 5.27 -1.48
N ILE A 163 15.73 5.62 -0.70
CA ILE A 163 15.05 4.66 0.17
C ILE A 163 14.18 3.76 -0.72
N ARG A 164 14.49 2.47 -0.74
CA ARG A 164 13.77 1.44 -1.53
C ARG A 164 12.67 0.76 -0.73
N ALA A 165 12.87 0.60 0.58
CA ALA A 165 11.90 0.00 1.47
C ALA A 165 12.07 0.49 2.91
N MET A 166 10.98 0.56 3.66
CA MET A 166 10.98 1.01 5.05
C MET A 166 9.89 0.33 5.87
N VAL A 167 10.27 -0.20 7.03
CA VAL A 167 9.36 -0.76 8.04
C VAL A 167 9.65 -0.12 9.40
N GLY A 168 8.63 0.49 10.00
CA GLY A 168 8.74 1.25 11.25
C GLY A 168 8.35 0.51 12.53
N GLY A 169 7.96 -0.76 12.44
CA GLY A 169 7.48 -1.53 13.59
C GLY A 169 7.22 -3.00 13.26
N LYS A 170 7.02 -3.84 14.29
CA LYS A 170 6.67 -5.26 14.13
C LYS A 170 5.31 -5.47 13.45
N ARG A 171 4.40 -4.52 13.62
CA ARG A 171 3.07 -4.53 12.99
C ARG A 171 3.14 -3.85 11.64
N VAL A 172 3.30 -4.67 10.59
CA VAL A 172 3.30 -4.19 9.20
C VAL A 172 1.99 -3.49 8.86
N GLY A 173 2.07 -2.33 8.20
CA GLY A 173 0.91 -1.54 7.80
C GLY A 173 0.23 -0.78 8.94
N TYR A 174 0.78 -0.79 10.15
CA TYR A 174 0.29 0.03 11.26
C TYR A 174 0.72 1.49 11.06
N GLU A 175 -0.26 2.39 11.14
CA GLU A 175 -0.05 3.83 11.08
C GLU A 175 0.11 4.36 12.50
N GLY A 176 1.36 4.61 12.89
CA GLY A 176 1.72 5.07 14.23
C GLY A 176 3.21 5.39 14.31
N PHE A 177 3.82 5.18 15.48
CA PHE A 177 5.22 5.51 15.73
C PHE A 177 6.18 4.78 14.79
N ASN A 178 6.85 5.53 13.92
CA ASN A 178 7.80 4.99 12.95
C ASN A 178 9.21 4.93 13.54
N ARG A 179 9.60 3.74 14.03
CA ARG A 179 10.92 3.53 14.64
C ARG A 179 12.08 3.72 13.66
N ALA A 180 11.85 3.59 12.35
CA ALA A 180 12.90 3.83 11.37
C ALA A 180 13.31 5.32 11.28
N LEU A 181 12.41 6.23 11.65
CA LEU A 181 12.64 7.68 11.61
C LEU A 181 12.80 8.28 13.01
N ASN A 182 12.00 7.82 13.97
CA ASN A 182 11.79 8.54 15.23
C ASN A 182 12.43 7.86 16.44
N ALA A 183 12.90 6.61 16.33
CA ALA A 183 13.52 5.94 17.46
C ALA A 183 15.02 6.27 17.54
N SER A 184 15.41 7.01 18.57
CA SER A 184 16.83 7.17 18.94
C SER A 184 17.27 6.00 19.80
N ARG A 185 18.36 5.32 19.40
CA ARG A 185 18.92 4.15 20.10
C ARG A 185 20.45 4.22 20.07
N PRO A 186 21.14 3.76 21.13
CA PRO A 186 22.58 3.55 21.07
C PRO A 186 22.94 2.59 19.93
N ILE A 187 23.84 3.01 19.04
CA ILE A 187 24.24 2.21 17.86
C ILE A 187 25.22 1.07 18.22
N GLY A 188 25.81 1.10 19.41
CA GLY A 188 26.73 0.08 19.90
C GLY A 188 27.92 -0.15 18.95
N SER A 189 28.25 -1.41 18.69
CA SER A 189 29.40 -1.78 17.84
C SER A 189 29.26 -1.34 16.37
N LEU A 190 28.12 -0.84 15.92
CA LEU A 190 27.95 -0.30 14.56
C LEU A 190 28.81 0.94 14.29
N VAL A 191 29.32 1.62 15.33
CA VAL A 191 30.25 2.76 15.17
C VAL A 191 31.64 2.33 14.69
N LYS A 192 32.03 1.07 14.90
CA LYS A 192 33.40 0.59 14.70
C LYS A 192 33.95 0.89 13.29
N PRO A 193 33.23 0.63 12.17
CA PRO A 193 33.74 0.93 10.84
C PRO A 193 34.15 2.39 10.64
N ALA A 194 33.44 3.35 11.25
CA ALA A 194 33.82 4.76 11.16
C ALA A 194 35.15 5.04 11.87
N ILE A 195 35.37 4.41 13.04
CA ILE A 195 36.65 4.51 13.77
C ILE A 195 37.80 3.91 12.95
N TYR A 196 37.58 2.73 12.34
CA TYR A 196 38.58 2.11 11.47
C TYR A 196 38.85 2.94 10.23
N LEU A 197 37.83 3.53 9.61
CA LEU A 197 37.98 4.41 8.46
C LEU A 197 38.89 5.59 8.80
N THR A 198 38.66 6.27 9.92
CA THR A 198 39.51 7.40 10.36
C THR A 198 40.97 6.99 10.60
N ALA A 199 41.21 5.77 11.07
CA ALA A 199 42.57 5.25 11.19
C ALA A 199 43.20 5.01 9.80
N LEU A 200 42.47 4.36 8.90
CA LEU A 200 42.95 4.03 7.55
C LEU A 200 43.12 5.25 6.64
N GLU A 201 42.47 6.37 6.95
CA GLU A 201 42.73 7.68 6.32
C GLU A 201 44.13 8.25 6.67
N GLN A 202 44.82 7.67 7.66
CA GLN A 202 46.19 8.02 8.05
C GLN A 202 47.15 6.85 7.75
N PRO A 203 47.42 6.56 6.47
CA PRO A 203 48.19 5.37 6.06
C PRO A 203 49.62 5.33 6.62
N ASP A 204 50.21 6.49 6.92
CA ASP A 204 51.55 6.59 7.51
C ASP A 204 51.62 6.11 8.97
N LYS A 205 50.48 6.09 9.67
CA LYS A 205 50.38 5.70 11.09
C LYS A 205 49.67 4.37 11.30
N TYR A 206 48.66 4.10 10.47
CA TYR A 206 47.84 2.90 10.57
C TYR A 206 47.73 2.25 9.19
N ASN A 207 48.26 1.04 9.07
CA ASN A 207 48.13 0.21 7.88
C ASN A 207 47.56 -1.17 8.26
N LEU A 208 47.13 -1.93 7.27
CA LEU A 208 46.55 -3.27 7.46
C LEU A 208 47.62 -4.39 7.42
N GLY A 209 48.91 -4.02 7.47
CA GLY A 209 50.03 -4.89 7.10
C GLY A 209 50.44 -4.73 5.65
#